data_AF-A0A6N7EWB5-F1
#
_entry.id   AF-A0A6N7EWB5-F1
#
_cell.length_a   1.000
_cell.length_b   1.000
_cell.length_c   1.000
_cell.angle_alpha   90.00
_cell.angle_beta   90.00
_cell.angle_gamma   90.00
#
_symmetry.space_group_name_H-M   'P 1'
#
loop_
_entity.id
_entity.type
_entity.pdbx_description
1 polymer ?
#
loop_
_entity_poly.entity_id
_entity_poly.type
_entity_poly.pdbx_seq_one_letter_code
_entity_poly.pdbx_strand_id
1 'polypeptide(L)'
;MITDYVNFQHWLTDAGIEFSPSFVQGVLSAYCCKTYSGIGWSALLWHQSSGADKPSTDKPSTTTPSAAASSTNAINDINAIDVMAQQSTQQQSTQQQSTQQQSIGARQDSTQTLANYQDKLKAQLDDPDCDYQLLLPTDDNAHQLALAIREWASGFWLGLQQSHLINNLTDSHSKEYLSDLQRISAMPLPDEADSESLADIAEIQEYCRMGAISLYLSSWR
;
A
#
# COMPACT_ATOMS: atom_id res chain seq x y z
N MET A 1 -9.81 12.60 7.95
CA MET A 1 -10.74 11.78 7.14
C MET A 1 -10.27 11.87 5.70
N ILE A 2 -10.18 10.75 4.97
CA ILE A 2 -9.85 10.76 3.53
C ILE A 2 -10.97 11.52 2.81
N THR A 3 -10.63 12.66 2.23
CA THR A 3 -11.59 13.68 1.73
C THR A 3 -11.25 14.15 0.33
N ASP A 4 -9.95 14.22 0.01
CA ASP A 4 -9.43 14.53 -1.31
C ASP A 4 -8.09 13.82 -1.53
N TYR A 5 -7.57 13.93 -2.76
CA TYR A 5 -6.34 13.27 -3.20
C TYR A 5 -5.12 13.68 -2.38
N VAL A 6 -4.93 14.98 -2.14
CA VAL A 6 -3.73 15.53 -1.47
C VAL A 6 -3.72 15.13 0.01
N ASN A 7 -4.85 15.27 0.68
CA ASN A 7 -5.01 14.84 2.07
C ASN A 7 -4.81 13.33 2.22
N PHE A 8 -5.25 12.54 1.24
CA PHE A 8 -4.99 11.10 1.28
C PHE A 8 -3.50 10.78 1.03
N GLN A 9 -2.84 11.47 0.11
CA GLN A 9 -1.42 11.30 -0.17
C GLN A 9 -0.57 11.55 1.08
N HIS A 10 -0.80 12.67 1.77
CA HIS A 10 -0.10 12.97 3.02
C HIS A 10 -0.34 11.90 4.08
N TRP A 11 -1.60 11.47 4.23
CA TRP A 11 -1.94 10.43 5.19
C TRP A 11 -1.28 9.08 4.86
N LEU A 12 -1.18 8.70 3.59
CA LEU A 12 -0.50 7.48 3.15
C LEU A 12 0.99 7.53 3.47
N THR A 13 1.64 8.67 3.19
CA THR A 13 3.06 8.89 3.52
C THR A 13 3.31 8.79 5.02
N ASP A 14 2.47 9.42 5.85
CA ASP A 14 2.56 9.34 7.31
C ASP A 14 2.34 7.89 7.83
N ALA A 15 1.50 7.11 7.14
CA ALA A 15 1.26 5.71 7.42
C ALA A 15 2.38 4.77 6.92
N GLY A 16 3.40 5.29 6.22
CA GLY A 16 4.48 4.50 5.62
C GLY A 16 4.02 3.66 4.42
N ILE A 17 3.03 4.13 3.66
CA ILE A 17 2.53 3.51 2.44
C ILE A 17 3.05 4.33 1.25
N GLU A 18 3.86 3.71 0.39
CA GLU A 18 4.55 4.38 -0.73
C GLU A 18 3.75 4.39 -2.04
N PHE A 19 2.48 3.97 -2.00
CA PHE A 19 1.60 3.99 -3.17
C PHE A 19 0.84 5.32 -3.28
N SER A 20 0.46 5.68 -4.50
CA SER A 20 -0.41 6.83 -4.73
C SER A 20 -1.84 6.58 -4.23
N PRO A 21 -2.60 7.64 -3.90
CA PRO A 21 -4.03 7.58 -3.59
C PRO A 21 -4.84 6.79 -4.61
N SER A 22 -4.57 7.00 -5.91
CA SER A 22 -5.27 6.32 -7.00
C SER A 22 -5.00 4.82 -7.00
N PHE A 23 -3.73 4.41 -6.85
CA PHE A 23 -3.37 2.99 -6.75
C PHE A 23 -4.07 2.32 -5.56
N VAL A 24 -4.01 2.94 -4.38
CA VAL A 24 -4.63 2.38 -3.17
C VAL A 24 -6.14 2.29 -3.32
N GLN A 25 -6.80 3.31 -3.87
CA GLN A 25 -8.24 3.26 -4.13
C GLN A 25 -8.59 2.14 -5.11
N GLY A 26 -7.78 1.93 -6.16
CA GLY A 26 -7.94 0.82 -7.12
C GLY A 26 -7.91 -0.54 -6.41
N VAL A 27 -6.90 -0.77 -5.58
CA VAL A 27 -6.79 -2.00 -4.77
C VAL A 27 -8.02 -2.20 -3.89
N LEU A 28 -8.41 -1.19 -3.11
CA LEU A 28 -9.55 -1.30 -2.19
C LEU A 28 -10.86 -1.57 -2.94
N SER A 29 -11.07 -0.91 -4.08
CA SER A 29 -12.25 -1.08 -4.92
C SER A 29 -12.33 -2.49 -5.51
N ALA A 30 -11.21 -3.05 -5.97
CA ALA A 30 -11.15 -4.43 -6.43
C ALA A 30 -11.51 -5.45 -5.33
N TYR A 31 -11.13 -5.18 -4.08
CA TYR A 31 -11.52 -6.01 -2.94
C TYR A 31 -13.00 -5.86 -2.56
N CYS A 32 -13.70 -4.81 -3.00
CA CYS A 32 -15.15 -4.69 -2.82
C CYS A 32 -15.93 -5.68 -3.71
N CYS A 33 -15.36 -6.10 -4.85
CA CYS A 33 -15.95 -7.07 -5.77
C CYS A 33 -15.86 -8.54 -5.28
N LYS A 34 -15.38 -8.79 -4.05
CA LYS A 34 -15.28 -10.13 -3.45
C LYS A 34 -16.55 -10.49 -2.68
N THR A 35 -16.87 -11.79 -2.66
CA THR A 35 -17.84 -12.38 -1.71
C THR A 35 -17.32 -12.48 -0.28
N TYR A 36 -16.02 -12.24 -0.04
CA TYR A 36 -15.44 -12.14 1.31
C TYR A 36 -15.15 -10.69 1.66
N SER A 37 -15.80 -10.20 2.70
CA SER A 37 -15.50 -8.93 3.36
C SER A 37 -14.21 -9.04 4.19
N GLY A 38 -13.45 -7.95 4.30
CA GLY A 38 -12.34 -7.83 5.25
C GLY A 38 -11.05 -7.20 4.69
N ILE A 39 -10.03 -7.15 5.56
CA ILE A 39 -8.76 -6.44 5.37
C ILE A 39 -7.73 -7.24 4.54
N GLY A 40 -8.17 -8.09 3.61
CA GLY A 40 -7.26 -8.95 2.82
C GLY A 40 -6.29 -8.17 1.91
N TRP A 41 -6.56 -6.89 1.68
CA TRP A 41 -5.67 -5.95 0.97
C TRP A 41 -4.51 -5.45 1.86
N SER A 42 -4.59 -5.61 3.18
CA SER A 42 -3.56 -5.12 4.12
C SER A 42 -2.22 -5.82 3.94
N ALA A 43 -2.20 -7.10 3.59
CA ALA A 43 -0.95 -7.76 3.24
C ALA A 43 -0.32 -7.09 2.00
N LEU A 44 -1.11 -6.78 0.97
CA LEU A 44 -0.61 -6.18 -0.27
C LEU A 44 0.02 -4.80 -0.03
N LEU A 45 -0.69 -3.92 0.70
CA LEU A 45 -0.25 -2.54 0.89
C LEU A 45 0.93 -2.41 1.89
N TRP A 46 1.10 -3.34 2.84
CA TRP A 46 2.17 -3.28 3.85
C TRP A 46 3.35 -4.23 3.57
N HIS A 47 3.17 -5.27 2.75
CA HIS A 47 4.27 -6.19 2.36
C HIS A 47 5.20 -5.56 1.32
N GLN A 48 4.74 -4.54 0.58
CA GLN A 48 5.57 -3.82 -0.40
C GLN A 48 6.23 -2.55 0.12
N SER A 49 5.83 -2.02 1.29
CA SER A 49 6.52 -0.88 1.94
C SER A 49 7.64 -1.27 2.88
N SER A 50 7.81 -2.57 3.14
CA SER A 50 9.00 -3.09 3.81
C SER A 50 10.09 -3.24 2.76
N GLY A 51 10.83 -2.16 2.50
CA GLY A 51 12.08 -2.22 1.75
C GLY A 51 12.89 -3.42 2.25
N ALA A 52 13.29 -4.26 1.31
CA ALA A 52 14.18 -5.38 1.56
C ALA A 52 15.29 -4.97 2.54
N ASP A 53 15.51 -5.78 3.57
CA ASP A 53 16.85 -5.90 4.17
C ASP A 53 17.84 -5.95 3.00
N LYS A 54 18.58 -4.86 2.77
CA LYS A 54 19.79 -4.95 1.97
C LYS A 54 20.65 -5.97 2.70
N PRO A 55 21.00 -7.12 2.11
CA PRO A 55 21.98 -7.99 2.73
C PRO A 55 23.25 -7.17 2.87
N SER A 56 23.64 -6.87 4.11
CA SER A 56 24.92 -6.23 4.39
C SER A 56 25.99 -7.12 3.78
N THR A 57 26.76 -6.59 2.83
CA THR A 57 28.00 -7.20 2.38
C THR A 57 29.05 -7.05 3.47
N ASP A 58 28.86 -7.74 4.59
CA ASP A 58 29.91 -7.94 5.59
C ASP A 58 30.64 -9.24 5.26
N LYS A 59 31.81 -9.04 4.66
CA LYS A 59 32.82 -10.07 4.43
C LYS A 59 33.28 -10.62 5.81
N PRO A 60 33.28 -11.94 6.05
CA PRO A 60 33.90 -12.47 7.26
C PRO A 60 35.43 -12.41 7.11
N SER A 61 36.07 -11.58 7.92
CA SER A 61 37.53 -11.56 8.07
C SER A 61 37.93 -12.69 9.01
N THR A 62 38.57 -13.72 8.49
CA THR A 62 39.24 -14.76 9.28
C THR A 62 40.58 -14.22 9.78
N THR A 63 40.78 -14.20 11.09
CA THR A 63 42.12 -14.11 11.69
C THR A 63 42.22 -15.08 12.86
N THR A 64 43.10 -16.06 12.69
CA THR A 64 43.48 -17.12 13.64
C THR A 64 44.24 -16.54 14.85
N PRO A 65 44.16 -17.17 16.04
CA PRO A 65 44.63 -16.56 17.29
C PRO A 65 46.11 -16.80 17.56
N SER A 66 46.74 -15.89 18.32
CA SER A 66 48.05 -16.13 18.95
C SER A 66 48.04 -15.61 20.39
N ALA A 67 48.54 -16.47 21.27
CA ALA A 67 48.50 -16.38 22.73
C ALA A 67 49.50 -15.37 23.31
N ALA A 68 49.20 -14.82 24.50
CA ALA A 68 50.08 -14.85 25.68
C ALA A 68 49.42 -14.18 26.89
N ALA A 69 49.70 -14.75 28.06
CA ALA A 69 49.21 -14.40 29.39
C ALA A 69 49.77 -13.08 29.95
N SER A 70 49.05 -12.44 30.87
CA SER A 70 49.42 -12.38 32.30
C SER A 70 48.57 -11.38 33.11
N SER A 71 48.33 -11.78 34.35
CA SER A 71 47.59 -11.19 35.47
C SER A 71 47.88 -9.72 35.80
N THR A 72 46.93 -9.01 36.45
CA THR A 72 46.94 -8.71 37.91
C THR A 72 45.83 -7.70 38.32
N ASN A 73 45.02 -8.08 39.32
CA ASN A 73 44.25 -7.32 40.32
C ASN A 73 43.53 -5.99 40.01
N ALA A 74 42.19 -6.03 40.07
CA ALA A 74 41.34 -4.99 40.68
C ALA A 74 39.98 -5.59 41.11
N ILE A 75 39.97 -6.35 42.21
CA ILE A 75 38.74 -6.84 42.84
C ILE A 75 38.22 -5.71 43.73
N ASN A 76 37.39 -4.83 43.17
CA ASN A 76 36.36 -4.06 43.88
C ASN A 76 35.42 -3.25 42.95
N ASP A 77 35.67 -3.17 41.64
CA ASP A 77 34.79 -2.44 40.69
C ASP A 77 33.86 -3.35 39.86
N ILE A 78 33.99 -4.67 39.98
CA ILE A 78 33.26 -5.63 39.12
C ILE A 78 31.74 -5.62 39.41
N ASN A 79 31.33 -5.42 40.66
CA ASN A 79 29.91 -5.39 41.02
C ASN A 79 29.19 -4.12 40.54
N ALA A 80 29.88 -2.98 40.45
CA ALA A 80 29.27 -1.73 39.99
C ALA A 80 29.09 -1.72 38.46
N ILE A 81 30.07 -2.24 37.73
CA ILE A 81 30.03 -2.32 36.26
C ILE A 81 28.95 -3.32 35.80
N ASP A 82 28.82 -4.47 36.47
CA ASP A 82 27.80 -5.48 36.14
C ASP A 82 26.37 -4.97 36.43
N VAL A 83 26.16 -4.26 37.55
CA VAL A 83 24.87 -3.64 37.87
C VAL A 83 24.50 -2.52 36.87
N MET A 84 25.46 -1.69 36.44
CA MET A 84 25.21 -0.65 35.43
C MET A 84 24.97 -1.25 34.04
N ALA A 85 25.66 -2.32 33.66
CA ALA A 85 25.43 -3.02 32.39
C ALA A 85 24.04 -3.70 32.37
N GLN A 86 23.62 -4.31 33.46
CA GLN A 86 22.29 -4.93 33.59
C GLN A 86 21.16 -3.89 33.58
N GLN A 87 21.35 -2.73 34.23
CA GLN A 87 20.39 -1.62 34.18
C GLN A 87 20.30 -0.99 32.78
N SER A 88 21.43 -0.84 32.09
CA SER A 88 21.48 -0.33 30.70
C SER A 88 20.78 -1.29 29.73
N THR A 89 20.97 -2.60 29.93
CA THR A 89 20.33 -3.64 29.10
C THR A 89 18.82 -3.71 29.35
N GLN A 90 18.36 -3.59 30.61
CA GLN A 90 16.93 -3.53 30.93
C GLN A 90 16.26 -2.28 30.35
N GLN A 91 16.89 -1.10 30.47
CA GLN A 91 16.34 0.14 29.90
C GLN A 91 16.24 0.09 28.37
N GLN A 92 17.23 -0.49 27.68
CA GLN A 92 17.18 -0.71 26.24
C GLN A 92 16.08 -1.71 25.83
N SER A 93 15.89 -2.77 26.62
CA SER A 93 14.82 -3.77 26.40
C SER A 93 13.43 -3.14 26.51
N THR A 94 13.22 -2.29 27.52
CA THR A 94 11.94 -1.62 27.75
C THR A 94 11.65 -0.56 26.69
N GLN A 95 12.65 0.21 26.25
CA GLN A 95 12.48 1.17 25.16
C GLN A 95 12.19 0.49 23.82
N GLN A 96 12.86 -0.62 23.50
CA GLN A 96 12.60 -1.38 22.27
C GLN A 96 11.19 -2.00 22.27
N GLN A 97 10.72 -2.51 23.41
CA GLN A 97 9.36 -3.04 23.54
C GLN A 97 8.30 -1.95 23.40
N SER A 98 8.48 -0.77 24.01
CA SER A 98 7.53 0.34 23.85
C SER A 98 7.43 0.85 22.40
N THR A 99 8.56 0.92 21.68
CA THR A 99 8.60 1.36 20.28
C THR A 99 7.94 0.34 19.34
N GLN A 100 8.15 -0.95 19.56
CA GLN A 100 7.47 -2.00 18.78
C GLN A 100 5.96 -2.03 19.05
N GLN A 101 5.53 -1.78 20.28
CA GLN A 101 4.11 -1.81 20.62
C GLN A 101 3.36 -0.57 20.07
N GLN A 102 4.02 0.59 20.03
CA GLN A 102 3.50 1.78 19.35
C GLN A 102 3.40 1.61 17.83
N SER A 103 4.37 0.95 17.18
CA SER A 103 4.32 0.74 15.73
C SER A 103 3.23 -0.27 15.31
N ILE A 104 2.97 -1.28 16.14
CA ILE A 104 1.86 -2.21 15.94
C ILE A 104 0.51 -1.50 16.10
N GLY A 105 0.35 -0.65 17.13
CA GLY A 105 -0.86 0.14 17.34
C GLY A 105 -1.14 1.11 16.19
N ALA A 106 -0.13 1.86 15.75
CA ALA A 106 -0.26 2.78 14.61
C ALA A 106 -0.66 2.04 13.31
N ARG A 107 -0.09 0.85 13.06
CA ARG A 107 -0.48 0.04 11.89
C ARG A 107 -1.93 -0.44 11.97
N GLN A 108 -2.42 -0.80 13.15
CA GLN A 108 -3.81 -1.20 13.35
C GLN A 108 -4.75 -0.02 13.07
N ASP A 109 -4.45 1.18 13.57
CA ASP A 109 -5.24 2.38 13.34
C ASP A 109 -5.28 2.77 11.85
N SER A 110 -4.14 2.65 11.14
CA SER A 110 -4.08 2.89 9.70
C SER A 110 -4.88 1.85 8.91
N THR A 111 -4.83 0.58 9.33
CA THR A 111 -5.65 -0.48 8.73
C THR A 111 -7.14 -0.19 8.93
N GLN A 112 -7.56 0.24 10.12
CA GLN A 112 -8.96 0.58 10.36
C GLN A 112 -9.41 1.77 9.52
N THR A 113 -8.55 2.78 9.33
CA THR A 113 -8.85 3.94 8.49
C THR A 113 -9.10 3.55 7.04
N LEU A 114 -8.27 2.68 6.47
CA LEU A 114 -8.43 2.18 5.11
C LEU A 114 -9.62 1.23 4.98
N ALA A 115 -9.95 0.44 6.02
CA ALA A 115 -11.18 -0.35 6.06
C ALA A 115 -12.43 0.54 6.00
N ASN A 116 -12.47 1.60 6.82
CA ASN A 116 -13.57 2.56 6.78
C ASN A 116 -13.69 3.27 5.42
N TYR A 117 -12.57 3.51 4.74
CA TYR A 117 -12.58 4.06 3.38
C TYR A 117 -13.11 3.05 2.36
N GLN A 118 -12.69 1.79 2.47
CA GLN A 118 -13.22 0.70 1.65
C GLN A 118 -14.75 0.57 1.81
N ASP A 119 -15.28 0.66 3.02
CA ASP A 119 -16.72 0.60 3.27
C ASP A 119 -17.47 1.73 2.55
N LYS A 120 -16.87 2.94 2.49
CA LYS A 120 -17.43 4.05 1.70
C LYS A 120 -17.39 3.77 0.21
N LEU A 121 -16.28 3.25 -0.31
CA LEU A 121 -16.17 2.88 -1.73
C LEU A 121 -17.19 1.81 -2.11
N LYS A 122 -17.39 0.82 -1.23
CA LYS A 122 -18.42 -0.22 -1.40
C LYS A 122 -19.82 0.39 -1.47
N ALA A 123 -20.14 1.33 -0.58
CA ALA A 123 -21.43 2.03 -0.60
C ALA A 123 -21.64 2.79 -1.92
N GLN A 124 -20.59 3.46 -2.43
CA GLN A 124 -20.65 4.18 -3.71
C GLN A 124 -20.77 3.25 -4.92
N LEU A 125 -20.11 2.08 -4.90
CA LEU A 125 -20.20 1.07 -5.96
C LEU A 125 -21.59 0.42 -6.04
N ASP A 126 -22.30 0.35 -4.91
CA ASP A 126 -23.65 -0.19 -4.78
C ASP A 126 -24.75 0.87 -4.98
N ASP A 127 -24.36 2.14 -5.19
CA ASP A 127 -25.30 3.24 -5.28
C ASP A 127 -26.04 3.23 -6.64
N PRO A 128 -27.40 3.28 -6.65
CA PRO A 128 -28.18 3.26 -7.88
C PRO A 128 -27.94 4.47 -8.80
N ASP A 129 -27.50 5.61 -8.25
CA ASP A 129 -27.18 6.82 -9.02
C ASP A 129 -25.76 6.81 -9.61
N CYS A 130 -25.04 5.69 -9.45
CA CYS A 130 -23.67 5.49 -9.93
C CYS A 130 -22.69 6.52 -9.34
N ASP A 131 -22.73 6.73 -8.01
CA ASP A 131 -21.95 7.75 -7.29
C ASP A 131 -20.45 7.44 -7.11
N TYR A 132 -19.99 6.23 -7.46
CA TYR A 132 -18.57 5.88 -7.39
C TYR A 132 -17.72 6.77 -8.31
N GLN A 133 -16.68 7.38 -7.74
CA GLN A 133 -15.73 8.26 -8.42
C GLN A 133 -14.30 7.78 -8.23
N LEU A 134 -13.48 7.94 -9.27
CA LEU A 134 -12.03 7.76 -9.14
C LEU A 134 -11.44 8.93 -8.34
N LEU A 135 -10.58 8.60 -7.38
CA LEU A 135 -9.84 9.58 -6.62
C LEU A 135 -8.60 9.96 -7.43
N LEU A 136 -8.70 11.10 -8.11
CA LEU A 136 -7.68 11.65 -8.99
C LEU A 136 -7.17 13.00 -8.45
N PRO A 137 -5.98 13.45 -8.88
CA PRO A 137 -5.52 14.81 -8.63
C PRO A 137 -6.55 15.84 -9.14
N THR A 138 -6.61 17.00 -8.48
CA THR A 138 -7.54 18.08 -8.86
C THR A 138 -6.99 19.03 -9.90
N ASP A 139 -5.70 18.90 -10.24
CA ASP A 139 -5.07 19.71 -11.27
C ASP A 139 -5.54 19.23 -12.65
N ASP A 140 -5.98 20.17 -13.51
CA ASP A 140 -6.36 19.92 -14.92
C ASP A 140 -5.11 19.65 -15.80
N ASN A 141 -4.14 18.90 -15.26
CA ASN A 141 -2.94 18.50 -15.96
C ASN A 141 -3.14 17.09 -16.52
N ALA A 142 -3.18 17.00 -17.85
CA ALA A 142 -3.41 15.73 -18.55
C ALA A 142 -2.40 14.64 -18.18
N HIS A 143 -1.12 15.00 -18.05
CA HIS A 143 -0.08 14.03 -17.68
C HIS A 143 -0.34 13.42 -16.30
N GLN A 144 -0.65 14.26 -15.31
CA GLN A 144 -0.92 13.81 -13.94
C GLN A 144 -2.21 12.98 -13.84
N LEU A 145 -3.27 13.39 -14.55
CA LEU A 145 -4.53 12.63 -14.60
C LEU A 145 -4.34 11.27 -15.28
N ALA A 146 -3.64 11.22 -16.42
CA ALA A 146 -3.29 9.99 -17.11
C ALA A 146 -2.47 9.04 -16.22
N LEU A 147 -1.48 9.58 -15.50
CA LEU A 147 -0.68 8.82 -14.54
C LEU A 147 -1.55 8.25 -13.41
N ALA A 148 -2.42 9.07 -12.82
CA ALA A 148 -3.31 8.66 -11.74
C ALA A 148 -4.29 7.57 -12.18
N ILE A 149 -4.90 7.68 -13.37
CA ILE A 149 -5.79 6.66 -13.93
C ILE A 149 -5.01 5.36 -14.20
N ARG A 150 -3.80 5.45 -14.75
CA ARG A 150 -2.92 4.29 -14.98
C ARG A 150 -2.60 3.57 -13.67
N GLU A 151 -2.31 4.32 -12.62
CA GLU A 151 -2.05 3.80 -11.28
C GLU A 151 -3.29 3.18 -10.64
N TRP A 152 -4.46 3.81 -10.81
CA TRP A 152 -5.73 3.22 -10.38
C TRP A 152 -6.00 1.90 -11.08
N ALA A 153 -5.83 1.84 -12.41
CA ALA A 153 -6.02 0.62 -13.20
C ALA A 153 -5.04 -0.49 -12.75
N SER A 154 -3.78 -0.12 -12.47
CA SER A 154 -2.76 -1.03 -11.94
C SER A 154 -3.17 -1.60 -10.58
N GLY A 155 -3.61 -0.74 -9.65
CA GLY A 155 -4.03 -1.15 -8.31
C GLY A 155 -5.28 -2.03 -8.35
N PHE A 156 -6.26 -1.67 -9.17
CA PHE A 156 -7.48 -2.45 -9.35
C PHE A 156 -7.19 -3.83 -9.94
N TRP A 157 -6.40 -3.89 -11.01
CA TRP A 157 -5.94 -5.13 -11.64
C TRP A 157 -5.19 -6.04 -10.66
N LEU A 158 -4.26 -5.48 -9.89
CA LEU A 158 -3.50 -6.22 -8.88
C LEU A 158 -4.42 -6.75 -7.77
N GLY A 159 -5.34 -5.93 -7.28
CA GLY A 159 -6.33 -6.34 -6.29
C GLY A 159 -7.19 -7.50 -6.77
N LEU A 160 -7.58 -7.51 -8.04
CA LEU A 160 -8.33 -8.61 -8.65
C LEU A 160 -7.51 -9.89 -8.85
N GLN A 161 -6.23 -9.77 -9.20
CA GLN A 161 -5.35 -10.94 -9.27
C GLN A 161 -5.19 -11.62 -7.90
N GLN A 162 -4.95 -10.81 -6.86
CA GLN A 162 -4.83 -11.28 -5.48
C GLN A 162 -6.16 -11.76 -4.90
N SER A 163 -7.29 -11.43 -5.54
CA SER A 163 -8.60 -11.85 -5.10
C SER A 163 -9.03 -13.23 -5.61
N HIS A 164 -8.28 -13.82 -6.54
CA HIS A 164 -8.65 -15.01 -7.31
C HIS A 164 -9.98 -14.89 -8.08
N LEU A 165 -10.62 -13.72 -8.10
CA LEU A 165 -11.87 -13.47 -8.82
C LEU A 165 -11.71 -13.68 -10.32
N ILE A 166 -10.54 -13.37 -10.86
CA ILE A 166 -10.23 -13.49 -12.30
C ILE A 166 -10.51 -14.92 -12.81
N ASN A 167 -10.27 -15.94 -11.99
CA ASN A 167 -10.51 -17.34 -12.36
C ASN A 167 -11.99 -17.75 -12.39
N ASN A 168 -12.84 -17.00 -11.67
CA ASN A 168 -14.26 -17.28 -11.55
C ASN A 168 -15.13 -16.42 -12.48
N LEU A 169 -14.54 -15.42 -13.15
CA LEU A 169 -15.26 -14.63 -14.15
C LEU A 169 -15.62 -15.50 -15.35
N THR A 170 -16.91 -15.64 -15.62
CA THR A 170 -17.43 -16.45 -16.72
C THR A 170 -17.85 -15.61 -17.90
N ASP A 171 -18.34 -14.41 -17.67
CA ASP A 171 -18.84 -13.51 -18.71
C ASP A 171 -17.70 -12.88 -19.53
N SER A 172 -17.95 -12.72 -20.83
CA SER A 172 -16.95 -12.20 -21.78
C SER A 172 -16.66 -10.71 -21.55
N HIS A 173 -17.66 -9.95 -21.11
CA HIS A 173 -17.54 -8.51 -20.93
C HIS A 173 -16.60 -8.15 -19.78
N SER A 174 -16.73 -8.82 -18.63
CA SER A 174 -15.80 -8.65 -17.51
C SER A 174 -14.38 -9.05 -17.89
N LYS A 175 -14.20 -10.11 -18.68
CA LYS A 175 -12.88 -10.51 -19.18
C LYS A 175 -12.25 -9.48 -20.13
N GLU A 176 -13.07 -8.87 -20.98
CA GLU A 176 -12.63 -7.79 -21.88
C GLU A 176 -12.21 -6.55 -21.08
N TYR A 177 -13.06 -6.10 -20.15
CA TYR A 177 -12.75 -4.98 -19.24
C TYR A 177 -11.45 -5.20 -18.48
N LEU A 178 -11.24 -6.42 -17.97
CA LEU A 178 -9.99 -6.84 -17.35
C LEU A 178 -8.77 -6.73 -18.27
N SER A 179 -8.90 -7.20 -19.51
CA SER A 179 -7.84 -7.06 -20.50
C SER A 179 -7.56 -5.59 -20.83
N ASP A 180 -8.58 -4.73 -20.83
CA ASP A 180 -8.43 -3.30 -21.08
C ASP A 180 -7.76 -2.58 -19.92
N LEU A 181 -8.11 -2.90 -18.67
CA LEU A 181 -7.42 -2.36 -17.50
C LEU A 181 -5.91 -2.66 -17.54
N GLN A 182 -5.53 -3.85 -17.99
CA GLN A 182 -4.12 -4.18 -18.18
C GLN A 182 -3.47 -3.28 -19.26
N ARG A 183 -4.17 -2.98 -20.36
CA ARG A 183 -3.68 -2.04 -21.40
C ARG A 183 -3.57 -0.62 -20.86
N ILE A 184 -4.60 -0.15 -20.15
CA ILE A 184 -4.63 1.19 -19.53
C ILE A 184 -3.50 1.33 -18.51
N SER A 185 -3.23 0.30 -17.70
CA SER A 185 -2.11 0.27 -16.74
C SER A 185 -0.72 0.43 -17.39
N ALA A 186 -0.63 0.20 -18.70
CA ALA A 186 0.59 0.31 -19.50
C ALA A 186 0.51 1.43 -20.56
N MET A 187 -0.51 2.29 -20.52
CA MET A 187 -0.69 3.33 -21.53
C MET A 187 0.43 4.38 -21.45
N PRO A 188 0.86 4.93 -22.61
CA PRO A 188 1.80 6.04 -22.64
C PRO A 188 1.19 7.27 -21.97
N LEU A 189 2.03 8.07 -21.32
CA LEU A 189 1.59 9.34 -20.75
C LEU A 189 1.71 10.44 -21.80
N PRO A 190 0.74 11.36 -21.88
CA PRO A 190 0.85 12.53 -22.74
C PRO A 190 1.95 13.47 -22.23
N ASP A 191 2.40 14.37 -23.09
CA ASP A 191 3.30 15.44 -22.69
C ASP A 191 2.56 16.44 -21.79
N GLU A 192 3.26 17.04 -20.82
CA GLU A 192 2.64 17.95 -19.84
C GLU A 192 1.98 19.21 -20.46
N ALA A 193 2.36 19.56 -21.69
CA ALA A 193 1.85 20.73 -22.41
C ALA A 193 0.65 20.43 -23.32
N ASP A 194 0.19 19.18 -23.41
CA ASP A 194 -0.85 18.76 -24.34
C ASP A 194 -2.26 18.81 -23.72
N SER A 195 -2.93 19.95 -23.88
CA SER A 195 -4.31 20.13 -23.41
C SER A 195 -5.36 19.40 -24.26
N GLU A 196 -5.05 18.97 -25.49
CA GLU A 196 -6.01 18.25 -26.34
C GLU A 196 -6.31 16.86 -25.78
N SER A 197 -5.40 16.30 -24.99
CA SER A 197 -5.52 14.97 -24.38
C SER A 197 -6.52 14.86 -23.21
N LEU A 198 -7.04 15.97 -22.68
CA LEU A 198 -7.96 15.95 -21.52
C LEU A 198 -9.30 15.27 -21.81
N ALA A 199 -9.83 15.41 -23.02
CA ALA A 199 -11.08 14.76 -23.42
C ALA A 199 -10.93 13.23 -23.46
N ASP A 200 -9.87 12.73 -24.09
CA ASP A 200 -9.56 11.30 -24.16
C ASP A 200 -9.34 10.70 -22.76
N ILE A 201 -8.66 11.45 -21.89
CA ILE A 201 -8.45 11.05 -20.49
C ILE A 201 -9.78 10.94 -19.73
N ALA A 202 -10.70 11.88 -19.93
CA ALA A 202 -12.02 11.84 -19.32
C ALA A 202 -12.83 10.62 -19.79
N GLU A 203 -12.72 10.23 -21.06
CA GLU A 203 -13.34 9.01 -21.58
C GLU A 203 -12.75 7.74 -20.93
N ILE A 204 -11.42 7.66 -20.80
CA ILE A 204 -10.75 6.53 -20.13
C ILE A 204 -11.14 6.47 -18.64
N GLN A 205 -11.22 7.63 -17.97
CA GLN A 205 -11.67 7.73 -16.59
C GLN A 205 -13.09 7.15 -16.45
N GLU A 206 -14.02 7.57 -17.32
CA GLU A 206 -15.40 7.10 -17.26
C GLU A 206 -15.51 5.60 -17.57
N TYR A 207 -14.73 5.11 -18.55
CA TYR A 207 -14.63 3.68 -18.85
C TYR A 207 -14.19 2.87 -17.62
N CYS A 208 -13.11 3.32 -16.96
CA CYS A 208 -12.61 2.72 -15.72
C CYS A 208 -13.69 2.71 -14.63
N ARG A 209 -14.37 3.85 -14.41
CA ARG A 209 -15.40 4.03 -13.39
C ARG A 209 -16.60 3.12 -13.61
N MET A 210 -17.17 3.13 -14.81
CA MET A 210 -18.35 2.34 -15.15
C MET A 210 -18.05 0.85 -15.19
N GLY A 211 -16.87 0.45 -15.65
CA GLY A 211 -16.46 -0.95 -15.61
C GLY A 211 -16.29 -1.48 -14.18
N ALA A 212 -15.81 -0.67 -13.24
CA ALA A 212 -15.71 -1.05 -11.83
C ALA A 212 -17.10 -1.26 -11.21
N ILE A 213 -18.04 -0.35 -11.45
CA ILE A 213 -19.44 -0.48 -11.01
C ILE A 213 -20.07 -1.73 -11.62
N SER A 214 -19.95 -1.91 -12.93
CA SER A 214 -20.52 -3.07 -13.63
C SER A 214 -19.97 -4.39 -13.10
N LEU A 215 -18.65 -4.48 -12.89
CA LEU A 215 -17.99 -5.66 -12.33
C LEU A 215 -18.41 -5.93 -10.89
N TYR A 216 -18.55 -4.87 -10.07
CA TYR A 216 -19.07 -5.01 -8.72
C TYR A 216 -20.50 -5.57 -8.75
N LEU A 217 -21.41 -4.99 -9.52
CA LEU A 217 -22.81 -5.44 -9.58
C LEU A 217 -22.99 -6.83 -10.20
N SER A 218 -22.10 -7.26 -11.10
CA SER A 218 -22.11 -8.62 -11.64
C SER A 218 -21.62 -9.66 -10.63
N SER A 219 -20.74 -9.27 -9.69
CA SER A 219 -20.16 -10.18 -8.69
C SER A 219 -21.11 -10.67 -7.60
N TRP A 220 -22.29 -10.03 -7.43
CA TRP A 220 -23.30 -10.40 -6.42
C TRP A 220 -24.44 -11.29 -6.96
N ARG A 221 -24.45 -11.61 -8.26
CA ARG A 221 -25.52 -12.39 -8.91
C ARG A 221 -25.04 -13.78 -9.29
#